data_AF-A0A2U2J083-F1
#
_entry.id   AF-A0A2U2J083-F1
#
_cell.length_a   1.000
_cell.length_b   1.000
_cell.length_c   1.000
_cell.angle_alpha   90.00
_cell.angle_beta   90.00
_cell.angle_gamma   90.00
#
_symmetry.space_group_name_H-M   'P 1'
#
loop_
_entity.id
_entity.type
_entity.pdbx_description
1 polymer ?
#
loop_
_entity_poly.entity_id
_entity_poly.type
_entity_poly.pdbx_seq_one_letter_code
_entity_poly.pdbx_strand_id
1 'polypeptide(L)'
;MNEREHDLTAQQMLEAQQALDVAAFNGILSLAIILRKRNLLADAETKSLHDIMSKPLALPGNANNPVVQDAQQNLDQLFALLMERG
;
A
#
# COMPACT_ATOMS: atom_id res chain seq x y z
N MET A 1 37.24 16.44 3.89
CA MET A 1 35.77 16.56 3.77
C MET A 1 35.45 16.65 2.29
N ASN A 2 34.87 15.59 1.72
CA ASN A 2 34.33 15.61 0.35
C ASN A 2 32.95 14.95 0.42
N GLU A 3 31.98 15.76 0.82
CA GLU A 3 30.55 15.46 0.76
C GLU A 3 30.14 15.47 -0.72
N ARG A 4 30.38 14.37 -1.43
CA ARG A 4 29.53 14.01 -2.58
C ARG A 4 28.42 13.16 -2.01
N GLU A 5 27.51 13.82 -1.30
CA GLU A 5 26.23 13.22 -0.94
C GLU A 5 25.53 12.80 -2.23
N HIS A 6 24.96 11.61 -2.20
CA HIS A 6 24.36 10.94 -3.35
C HIS A 6 23.14 11.72 -3.87
N ASP A 7 23.37 12.67 -4.78
CA ASP A 7 22.30 13.23 -5.59
C ASP A 7 21.75 12.13 -6.50
N LEU A 8 20.63 11.55 -6.08
CA LEU A 8 19.89 10.57 -6.86
C LEU A 8 19.35 11.25 -8.13
N THR A 9 19.49 10.58 -9.26
CA THR A 9 18.81 11.03 -10.48
C THR A 9 17.29 11.00 -10.28
N ALA A 10 16.54 11.83 -11.00
CA ALA A 10 15.07 11.86 -10.91
C ALA A 10 14.43 10.47 -11.12
N GLN A 11 15.04 9.64 -11.96
CA GLN A 11 14.64 8.25 -12.16
C GLN A 11 14.91 7.38 -10.92
N GLN A 12 16.09 7.50 -10.31
CA GLN A 12 16.41 6.78 -9.06
C GLN A 12 15.52 7.21 -7.90
N MET A 13 15.13 8.48 -7.83
CA MET A 13 14.14 8.96 -6.85
C MET A 13 12.77 8.34 -7.09
N LEU A 14 12.32 8.25 -8.35
CA LEU A 14 11.05 7.63 -8.69
C LEU A 14 11.04 6.12 -8.37
N GLU A 15 12.11 5.41 -8.71
CA GLU A 15 12.26 3.98 -8.40
C GLU A 15 12.34 3.74 -6.89
N ALA A 16 13.06 4.59 -6.15
CA ALA A 16 13.12 4.52 -4.69
C ALA A 16 11.77 4.81 -4.04
N GLN A 17 11.02 5.79 -4.56
CA GLN A 17 9.66 6.10 -4.10
C GLN A 17 8.72 4.92 -4.35
N GLN A 18 8.76 4.32 -5.55
CA GLN A 18 7.97 3.14 -5.87
C GLN A 18 8.31 1.94 -4.98
N ALA A 19 9.60 1.68 -4.74
CA ALA A 19 10.04 0.61 -3.85
C ALA A 19 9.57 0.86 -2.40
N LEU A 20 9.62 2.12 -1.94
CA LEU A 20 9.15 2.51 -0.62
C LEU A 20 7.63 2.34 -0.49
N ASP A 21 6.87 2.76 -1.51
CA ASP A 21 5.42 2.63 -1.53
C ASP A 21 5.01 1.15 -1.51
N VAL A 22 5.64 0.30 -2.34
CA VAL A 22 5.42 -1.16 -2.33
C VAL A 22 5.77 -1.79 -0.98
N ALA A 23 6.90 -1.40 -0.38
CA ALA A 23 7.31 -1.89 0.93
C ALA A 23 6.33 -1.48 2.03
N ALA A 24 5.86 -0.23 2.01
CA ALA A 24 4.87 0.28 2.95
C ALA A 24 3.52 -0.46 2.82
N PHE A 25 3.03 -0.64 1.59
CA PHE A 25 1.81 -1.41 1.33
C PHE A 25 1.90 -2.85 1.84
N ASN A 26 2.99 -3.55 1.51
CA ASN A 26 3.22 -4.93 1.96
C ASN A 26 3.36 -5.04 3.48
N GLY A 27 4.03 -4.07 4.11
CA GLY A 27 4.21 -4.01 5.56
C GLY A 27 2.89 -3.82 6.30
N ILE A 28 2.08 -2.85 5.88
CA ILE A 28 0.76 -2.58 6.46
C ILE A 28 -0.16 -3.80 6.31
N LEU A 29 -0.18 -4.41 5.13
CA LEU A 29 -1.00 -5.61 4.89
C LEU A 29 -0.56 -6.79 5.76
N SER A 30 0.74 -7.03 5.87
CA SER A 30 1.29 -8.09 6.72
C SER A 30 0.92 -7.88 8.18
N LEU A 31 0.98 -6.63 8.67
CA LEU A 31 0.54 -6.29 10.01
C LEU A 31 -0.96 -6.54 10.19
N ALA A 32 -1.80 -6.11 9.23
CA ALA A 32 -3.24 -6.35 9.28
C ALA A 32 -3.58 -7.85 9.36
N ILE A 33 -2.89 -8.69 8.59
CA ILE A 33 -3.02 -10.15 8.64
C ILE A 33 -2.67 -10.69 10.04
N ILE A 34 -1.57 -10.23 10.63
CA ILE A 34 -1.13 -10.68 11.96
C ILE A 34 -2.12 -10.26 13.04
N LEU A 35 -2.59 -9.01 13.01
CA LEU A 35 -3.53 -8.49 14.00
C LEU A 35 -4.88 -9.20 13.91
N ARG A 36 -5.39 -9.42 12.69
CA ARG A 36 -6.65 -10.12 12.47
C ARG A 36 -6.59 -11.57 12.93
N LYS A 37 -5.52 -12.31 12.63
CA LYS A 37 -5.29 -13.67 13.14
C LYS A 37 -5.24 -13.76 14.68
N ARG A 38 -4.96 -12.65 15.35
CA ARG A 38 -4.94 -12.54 16.82
C ARG A 38 -6.24 -11.99 17.40
N ASN A 39 -7.26 -11.78 16.58
CA ASN A 39 -8.52 -11.11 16.94
C ASN A 39 -8.30 -9.70 17.53
N LEU A 40 -7.24 -9.01 17.09
CA LEU A 40 -6.89 -7.64 17.48
C LEU A 40 -7.31 -6.60 16.44
N LEU A 41 -7.96 -7.03 15.37
CA LEU A 41 -8.48 -6.16 14.32
C LEU A 41 -9.87 -6.66 13.93
N ALA A 42 -10.89 -5.88 14.26
CA ALA A 42 -12.26 -6.14 13.89
C ALA A 42 -12.51 -5.79 12.41
N ASP A 43 -13.67 -6.22 11.92
CA ASP A 43 -14.12 -5.94 10.54
C ASP A 43 -14.18 -4.45 10.23
N ALA A 44 -14.67 -3.63 11.17
CA ALA A 44 -14.76 -2.19 10.98
C ALA A 44 -13.38 -1.52 10.84
N GLU A 45 -12.39 -2.00 11.61
CA GLU A 45 -11.01 -1.49 11.57
C GLU A 45 -10.30 -1.98 10.31
N THR A 46 -10.54 -3.23 9.90
CA THR A 46 -10.04 -3.80 8.65
C THR A 46 -10.57 -3.01 7.45
N LYS A 47 -11.87 -2.70 7.43
CA LYS A 47 -12.48 -1.88 6.39
C LYS A 47 -11.93 -0.45 6.38
N SER A 48 -11.77 0.16 7.55
CA SER A 48 -11.17 1.50 7.66
C SER A 48 -9.74 1.53 7.11
N LEU A 49 -8.97 0.47 7.35
CA LEU A 49 -7.62 0.34 6.80
C LEU A 49 -7.64 0.21 5.27
N HIS A 50 -8.56 -0.58 4.71
CA HIS A 50 -8.77 -0.68 3.27
C HIS A 50 -9.08 0.67 2.62
N ASP A 51 -9.98 1.45 3.24
CA ASP A 51 -10.35 2.80 2.77
C ASP A 51 -9.15 3.76 2.79
N ILE A 52 -8.33 3.71 3.83
CA ILE A 52 -7.11 4.52 3.96
C ILE A 52 -6.12 4.15 2.84
N MET A 53 -5.91 2.86 2.60
CA MET A 53 -4.97 2.38 1.58
C MET A 53 -5.47 2.63 0.14
N SER A 54 -6.79 2.66 -0.07
CA SER A 54 -7.40 2.88 -1.39
C SER A 54 -7.45 4.37 -1.77
N LYS A 55 -7.53 5.29 -0.79
CA LYS A 55 -7.65 6.74 -1.05
C LYS A 55 -6.60 7.31 -2.01
N PRO A 56 -5.29 7.02 -1.86
CA PRO A 56 -4.27 7.52 -2.79
C PRO A 56 -4.45 6.99 -4.21
N LEU A 57 -4.93 5.75 -4.37
CA LEU A 57 -5.14 5.11 -5.67
C LEU A 57 -6.38 5.69 -6.38
N ALA A 58 -7.40 6.09 -5.63
CA ALA A 58 -8.64 6.70 -6.13
C ALA A 58 -8.52 8.19 -6.52
N LEU A 59 -7.33 8.81 -6.39
CA LEU A 59 -7.14 10.21 -6.75
C LEU A 59 -7.40 10.45 -8.26
N PRO A 60 -7.99 11.59 -8.66
CA PRO A 60 -8.32 11.87 -10.06
C PRO A 60 -7.13 11.75 -11.02
N GLY A 61 -5.92 12.10 -10.57
CA GLY A 61 -4.69 11.97 -11.37
C GLY A 61 -4.29 10.53 -11.68
N ASN A 62 -4.83 9.57 -10.95
CA ASN A 62 -4.53 8.15 -11.07
C ASN A 62 -5.63 7.36 -11.81
N ALA A 63 -6.79 7.97 -12.04
CA ALA A 63 -7.99 7.29 -12.54
C ALA A 63 -7.80 6.57 -13.90
N ASN A 64 -6.95 7.12 -14.77
CA ASN A 64 -6.64 6.56 -16.09
C ASN A 64 -5.33 5.77 -16.14
N ASN A 65 -4.68 5.54 -14.99
CA ASN A 65 -3.43 4.79 -14.94
C ASN A 65 -3.73 3.29 -14.76
N PRO A 66 -3.48 2.43 -15.76
CA PRO A 66 -3.78 1.00 -15.68
C PRO A 66 -2.99 0.29 -14.56
N VAL A 67 -1.80 0.76 -14.22
CA VAL A 67 -1.00 0.19 -13.13
C VAL A 67 -1.65 0.49 -11.78
N VAL A 68 -2.23 1.68 -11.61
CA VAL A 68 -2.94 2.03 -10.38
C VAL A 68 -4.25 1.25 -10.25
N GLN A 69 -4.93 1.00 -11.36
CA GLN A 69 -6.13 0.15 -11.38
C GLN A 69 -5.81 -1.29 -10.97
N ASP A 70 -4.71 -1.87 -11.48
CA ASP A 70 -4.24 -3.19 -11.09
C ASP A 70 -3.86 -3.24 -9.60
N ALA A 71 -3.16 -2.22 -9.10
CA ALA A 71 -2.82 -2.11 -7.68
C ALA A 71 -4.08 -2.03 -6.78
N GLN A 72 -5.09 -1.25 -7.19
CA GLN A 72 -6.37 -1.16 -6.47
C GLN A 72 -7.08 -2.51 -6.45
N GLN A 73 -7.14 -3.20 -7.59
CA GLN A 73 -7.78 -4.51 -7.68
C GLN A 73 -7.08 -5.56 -6.79
N ASN A 74 -5.75 -5.56 -6.77
CA ASN A 74 -4.97 -6.45 -5.91
C ASN A 74 -5.22 -6.13 -4.42
N LEU A 75 -5.28 -4.84 -4.05
CA LEU A 75 -5.61 -4.41 -2.70
C LEU A 75 -7.00 -4.90 -2.27
N ASP A 76 -8.01 -4.74 -3.13
CA ASP A 76 -9.39 -5.16 -2.87
C ASP A 76 -9.48 -6.67 -2.61
N GLN A 77 -8.80 -7.48 -3.43
CA GLN A 77 -8.76 -8.93 -3.26
C GLN A 77 -8.11 -9.35 -1.94
N LEU A 78 -7.01 -8.70 -1.56
CA LEU A 78 -6.30 -9.02 -0.32
C LEU A 78 -7.13 -8.67 0.91
N PHE A 79 -7.86 -7.56 0.88
CA PHE A 79 -8.77 -7.18 1.97
C PHE A 79 -10.03 -8.04 2.00
N ALA A 80 -10.56 -8.49 0.86
CA ALA A 80 -11.63 -9.49 0.83
C ALA A 80 -11.19 -10.80 1.50
N LEU A 81 -10.00 -11.31 1.17
CA LEU A 81 -9.44 -12.51 1.79
C LEU A 81 -9.18 -12.35 3.29
N LEU A 82 -8.81 -11.14 3.73
CA LEU A 82 -8.72 -10.81 5.15
C LEU A 82 -10.10 -10.93 5.79
N MET A 83 -11.10 -10.28 5.21
CA MET A 83 -12.48 -10.24 5.73
C MET A 83 -13.11 -11.63 5.85
N GLU A 84 -12.85 -12.54 4.91
CA GLU A 84 -13.35 -13.92 4.94
C GLU A 84 -12.68 -14.83 5.99
N ARG A 85 -11.51 -14.43 6.52
CA ARG A 85 -10.69 -15.25 7.45
C ARG A 85 -10.75 -14.79 8.91
N GLY A 86 -11.53 -13.74 9.22
CA GLY A 86 -11.73 -13.26 10.59
C GLY A 86 -12.91 -13.92 11.27
#